data_AF-A8MBG5-F1
#
_entry.id   AF-A8MBG5-F1
#
_cell.length_a   1.000
_cell.length_b   1.000
_cell.length_c   1.000
_cell.angle_alpha   90.00
_cell.angle_beta   90.00
_cell.angle_gamma   90.00
#
_symmetry.space_group_name_H-M   'P 1'
#
loop_
_entity.id
_entity.type
_entity.pdbx_description
1 polymer ?
#
loop_
_entity_poly.entity_id
_entity_poly.type
_entity_poly.pdbx_seq_one_letter_code
_entity_poly.pdbx_strand_id
1 'polypeptide(L)' 'MDVKSSETIIELIRREFGEDSELVLSLYKAYRERGVKGIREELNTMLSKYGIKL' A
#
# COMPACT_ATOMS: atom_id res chain seq x y z
N MET A 1 -30.30 8.62 -2.99
CA MET A 1 -29.07 7.86 -2.66
C MET A 1 -28.19 7.91 -3.89
N ASP A 2 -27.15 8.73 -3.86
CA ASP A 2 -26.25 8.92 -5.01
C ASP A 2 -25.47 7.63 -5.26
N VAL A 3 -25.61 7.06 -6.46
CA VAL A 3 -24.96 5.83 -6.91
C VAL A 3 -23.47 6.08 -7.28
N LYS A 4 -22.90 7.21 -6.83
CA LYS A 4 -21.62 7.74 -7.34
C LYS A 4 -20.38 7.48 -6.48
N SER A 5 -20.43 6.72 -5.38
CA SER A 5 -19.23 6.56 -4.54
C SER A 5 -19.10 5.18 -3.92
N SER A 6 -19.10 4.14 -4.75
CA SER A 6 -18.58 2.82 -4.35
C SER A 6 -17.27 2.53 -5.09
N GLU A 7 -16.34 3.49 -5.09
CA GLU A 7 -14.98 3.24 -5.58
C GLU A 7 -14.23 2.50 -4.48
N THR A 8 -13.68 1.33 -4.80
CA THR A 8 -12.92 0.54 -3.84
C THR A 8 -11.63 1.27 -3.49
N ILE A 9 -11.11 1.06 -2.27
CA ILE A 9 -9.80 1.63 -1.90
C ILE A 9 -8.70 1.26 -2.93
N ILE A 10 -8.82 0.08 -3.56
CA ILE A 10 -7.86 -0.40 -4.56
C ILE A 10 -7.91 0.46 -5.83
N GLU A 11 -9.12 0.78 -6.30
CA GLU A 11 -9.33 1.66 -7.45
C GLU A 11 -8.87 3.08 -7.16
N LEU A 12 -9.16 3.59 -5.96
CA LEU A 12 -8.67 4.89 -5.50
C LEU A 12 -7.14 4.94 -5.52
N ILE A 13 -6.48 3.93 -4.95
CA ILE A 13 -5.00 3.87 -4.93
C ILE A 13 -4.44 3.80 -6.35
N ARG A 14 -5.04 3.01 -7.25
CA ARG A 14 -4.59 2.94 -8.65
C ARG A 14 -4.73 4.28 -9.38
N ARG A 15 -5.85 4.98 -9.15
CA ARG A 15 -6.11 6.28 -9.77
C ARG A 15 -5.16 7.36 -9.29
N GLU A 16 -4.94 7.46 -7.99
CA GLU A 16 -4.16 8.55 -7.40
C GLU A 16 -2.65 8.33 -7.52
N PHE A 17 -2.18 7.08 -7.48
CA PHE A 17 -0.75 6.77 -7.43
C PHE A 17 -0.17 6.22 -8.74
N GLY A 18 -0.98 5.88 -9.74
CA GLY A 18 -0.51 5.48 -11.07
C GLY A 18 0.55 4.38 -11.01
N GLU A 19 1.78 4.69 -11.44
CA GLU A 19 2.92 3.76 -11.43
C GLU A 19 3.33 3.34 -10.01
N ASP A 20 3.15 4.19 -9.01
CA ASP A 20 3.47 3.90 -7.60
C ASP A 20 2.38 3.08 -6.91
N SER A 21 1.26 2.80 -7.59
CA SER A 21 0.10 2.15 -6.99
C SER A 21 0.40 0.76 -6.44
N GLU A 22 1.34 0.01 -7.03
CA GLU A 22 1.72 -1.31 -6.53
C GLU A 22 2.39 -1.23 -5.15
N LEU A 23 3.29 -0.26 -4.96
CA LEU A 23 3.95 -0.01 -3.68
C LEU A 23 2.91 0.36 -2.62
N VAL A 24 2.05 1.32 -2.94
CA VAL A 24 1.02 1.82 -2.02
C VAL A 24 0.02 0.72 -1.67
N LEU A 25 -0.37 -0.12 -2.64
CA LEU A 25 -1.21 -1.29 -2.41
C LEU A 25 -0.54 -2.30 -1.47
N SER A 26 0.75 -2.57 -1.63
CA SER A 26 1.47 -3.48 -0.74
C SER A 26 1.48 -2.96 0.70
N LEU A 27 1.84 -1.69 0.89
CA LEU A 27 1.86 -1.06 2.22
C LEU A 27 0.45 -1.00 2.85
N TYR A 28 -0.58 -0.71 2.05
CA TYR A 28 -1.97 -0.72 2.51
C TYR A 28 -2.42 -2.11 2.99
N LYS A 29 -2.10 -3.18 2.23
CA LYS A 29 -2.40 -4.55 2.63
C LYS A 29 -1.68 -4.93 3.92
N ALA A 30 -0.38 -4.62 4.00
CA ALA A 30 0.42 -4.89 5.19
C ALA A 30 -0.14 -4.17 6.43
N TYR A 31 -0.58 -2.91 6.27
CA TYR A 31 -1.26 -2.17 7.33
C TYR A 31 -2.59 -2.80 7.75
N ARG A 32 -3.42 -3.22 6.80
CA ARG A 32 -4.71 -3.85 7.09
C ARG A 32 -4.57 -5.16 7.86
N GLU A 33 -3.51 -5.92 7.62
CA GLU A 33 -3.27 -7.22 8.26
C GLU A 33 -2.55 -7.10 9.61
N ARG A 34 -1.53 -6.25 9.70
CA ARG A 34 -0.58 -6.22 10.84
C ARG A 34 -0.37 -4.83 11.43
N GLY A 35 -1.15 -3.84 11.02
CA GLY A 35 -1.02 -2.45 11.45
C GLY A 35 0.33 -1.84 11.08
N VAL A 36 0.79 -0.87 11.86
CA VAL A 36 2.06 -0.15 11.62
C VAL A 36 3.27 -1.10 11.59
N LYS A 37 3.23 -2.21 12.35
CA LYS A 37 4.27 -3.24 12.32
C LYS A 37 4.40 -3.86 10.94
N GLY A 38 3.27 -4.17 10.29
CA GLY A 38 3.24 -4.70 8.92
C GLY A 38 3.89 -3.76 7.91
N ILE A 39 3.60 -2.46 8.01
CA ILE A 39 4.24 -1.44 7.15
C ILE A 39 5.77 -1.48 7.32
N ARG A 40 6.27 -1.51 8.56
CA ARG A 40 7.72 -1.55 8.82
C ARG A 40 8.37 -2.82 8.26
N GLU A 41 7.73 -3.97 8.41
CA GLU A 41 8.23 -5.24 7.87
C GLU A 41 8.28 -5.23 6.34
N GLU A 42 7.24 -4.69 5.69
CA GLU A 42 7.16 -4.59 4.24
C GLU A 42 8.22 -3.64 3.69
N LEU A 43 8.38 -2.46 4.30
CA LEU A 43 9.44 -1.51 3.94
C LEU A 43 10.82 -2.11 4.14
N ASN A 44 11.07 -2.81 5.25
CA ASN A 44 12.34 -3.49 5.48
C ASN A 44 12.62 -4.54 4.40
N THR A 45 11.61 -5.32 4.03
CA THR A 45 11.73 -6.33 2.97
C THR A 45 12.09 -5.68 1.63
N MET A 46 11.42 -4.59 1.26
CA MET A 46 11.72 -3.85 0.03
C MET A 46 13.14 -3.26 0.04
N LEU A 47 13.51 -2.58 1.12
CA LEU A 47 14.81 -1.91 1.24
C LEU A 47 15.99 -2.88 1.35
N SER A 48 15.77 -4.05 1.92
CA SER A 48 16.80 -5.10 2.01
C SER A 48 17.29 -5.56 0.64
N LYS A 49 16.45 -5.49 -0.41
CA LYS A 49 16.84 -5.78 -1.80
C LYS A 49 17.94 -4.83 -2.30
N TYR A 50 18.03 -3.66 -1.70
CA TYR A 50 19.03 -2.63 -2.00
C TYR A 50 20.14 -2.57 -0.95
N GLY A 51 20.19 -3.53 -0.02
CA GLY A 51 21.19 -3.56 1.05
C GLY A 51 20.92 -2.56 2.20
N ILE A 52 19.73 -1.95 2.25
CA ILE A 52 19.36 -0.97 3.27
C ILE A 52 18.53 -1.67 4.36
N LYS A 53 18.84 -1.41 5.64
CA LYS A 53 18.07 -1.87 6.81
C LYS A 53 17.56 -0.67 7.60
N LEU A 54 16.26 -0.66 7.94
CA LEU A 54 15.63 0.32 8.84
C LEU A 54 15.68 -0.13 10.29
#